data_AF-A0A6C0J7U2-F1
#
_entry.id   AF-A0A6C0J7U2-F1
#
_cell.length_a   1.000
_cell.length_b   1.000
_cell.length_c   1.000
_cell.angle_alpha   90.00
_cell.angle_beta   90.00
_cell.angle_gamma   90.00
#
_symmetry.space_group_name_H-M   'P 1'
#
loop_
_entity.id
_entity.type
_entity.pdbx_description
1 polymer ?
#
loop_
_entity_poly.entity_id
_entity_poly.type
_entity_poly.pdbx_seq_one_letter_code
_entity_poly.pdbx_strand_id
1 'polypeptide(L)'
;MEKLNDNVSTAITKRLRDYYKVNLFEPYLRSYKNMNENMKSNLIKYDHLVCFNIDLPLSYLFLTTNNNKNQCVLLTQNGMYECYHRFKDHVYTDNTLFIGFVLDNLFIISDLVIYKNKTLNTPLYDRISHCNDMIDNDYIHDPIMCQKEIKVMDYIDYDYIDSMWSIHRLGLSYCKKITGLIFIPTNNNINCVIQKIHACNYTQSKELNTSILSPIIPIKCPKIKMICFFVKATDITDVYELHIMDCNNNLVKYDIAGVPNKEISNKLRSLLSSSKGEYMLCEYDDKFMRWIPLRKSHQTKPDCISLL
;
A
#
# COMPACT_ATOMS: atom_id res chain seq x y z
N MET A 1 23.67 13.16 6.86
CA MET A 1 23.10 14.25 6.04
C MET A 1 23.75 15.55 6.44
N GLU A 2 24.23 16.34 5.48
CA GLU A 2 24.84 17.65 5.73
C GLU A 2 23.94 18.74 5.14
N LYS A 3 23.72 19.83 5.87
CA LYS A 3 22.88 20.94 5.39
C LYS A 3 23.65 21.69 4.32
N LEU A 4 23.04 21.92 3.17
CA LEU A 4 23.65 22.70 2.09
C LEU A 4 23.77 24.17 2.50
N ASN A 5 24.82 24.83 2.01
CA ASN A 5 24.97 26.27 2.18
C ASN A 5 23.85 27.05 1.43
N ASP A 6 23.60 28.27 1.85
CA ASP A 6 22.47 29.08 1.36
C ASP A 6 22.61 29.46 -0.12
N ASN A 7 23.85 29.65 -0.60
CA ASN A 7 24.13 29.97 -2.00
C ASN A 7 23.75 28.82 -2.93
N VAL A 8 24.16 27.59 -2.60
CA VAL A 8 23.81 26.38 -3.36
C VAL A 8 22.31 26.13 -3.29
N SER A 9 21.71 26.26 -2.10
CA SER A 9 20.26 26.08 -1.92
C SER A 9 19.45 27.07 -2.77
N THR A 10 19.91 28.33 -2.86
CA THR A 10 19.30 29.38 -3.68
C THR A 10 19.45 29.07 -5.17
N ALA A 11 20.63 28.62 -5.62
CA ALA A 11 20.88 28.24 -7.01
C ALA A 11 19.98 27.07 -7.45
N ILE A 12 19.86 26.03 -6.61
CA ILE A 12 18.97 24.89 -6.87
C ILE A 12 17.52 25.34 -6.94
N THR A 13 17.05 26.12 -5.96
CA THR A 13 15.68 26.63 -5.93
C THR A 13 15.36 27.45 -7.18
N LYS A 14 16.28 28.34 -7.57
CA LYS A 14 16.15 29.16 -8.77
C LYS A 14 16.08 28.30 -10.03
N ARG A 15 16.94 27.27 -10.15
CA ARG A 15 16.92 26.34 -11.29
C ARG A 15 15.59 25.59 -11.38
N LEU A 16 15.11 25.02 -10.27
CA LEU A 16 13.84 24.30 -10.23
C LEU A 16 12.65 25.19 -10.61
N ARG A 17 12.62 26.44 -10.13
CA ARG A 17 11.57 27.41 -10.45
C ARG A 17 11.68 27.95 -11.87
N ASP A 18 12.83 28.46 -12.27
CA ASP A 18 12.96 29.26 -13.49
C ASP A 18 13.06 28.39 -14.73
N TYR A 19 13.81 27.28 -14.65
CA TYR A 19 14.02 26.38 -15.78
C TYR A 19 12.94 25.30 -15.86
N TYR A 20 12.72 24.55 -14.78
CA TYR A 20 11.77 23.43 -14.78
C TYR A 20 10.33 23.83 -14.45
N LYS A 21 10.08 25.09 -14.05
CA LYS A 21 8.76 25.60 -13.66
C LYS A 21 8.10 24.81 -12.52
N VAL A 22 8.92 24.35 -11.57
CA VAL A 22 8.46 23.57 -10.42
C VAL A 22 8.20 24.49 -9.22
N ASN A 23 6.98 24.45 -8.70
CA ASN A 23 6.63 25.02 -7.41
C ASN A 23 6.87 23.98 -6.32
N LEU A 24 7.87 24.21 -5.47
CA LEU A 24 8.21 23.28 -4.39
C LEU A 24 7.15 23.28 -3.29
N PHE A 25 7.00 22.11 -2.66
CA PHE A 25 6.08 21.84 -1.54
C PHE A 25 4.59 21.97 -1.88
N GLU A 26 4.25 21.98 -3.16
CA GLU A 26 2.88 21.85 -3.65
C GLU A 26 2.66 20.46 -4.28
N PRO A 27 1.44 19.93 -4.26
CA PRO A 27 1.03 18.81 -5.10
C PRO A 27 1.38 19.02 -6.57
N TYR A 28 2.04 18.04 -7.20
CA TYR A 28 2.37 18.14 -8.63
C TYR A 28 1.24 17.63 -9.51
N LEU A 29 0.75 18.49 -10.42
CA LEU A 29 -0.34 18.22 -11.37
C LEU A 29 -1.63 17.68 -10.73
N ARG A 30 -1.83 17.94 -9.44
CA ARG A 30 -2.96 17.41 -8.68
C ARG A 30 -3.57 18.46 -7.79
N SER A 31 -4.88 18.35 -7.64
CA SER A 31 -5.65 19.05 -6.62
C SER A 31 -6.31 18.03 -5.72
N TYR A 32 -6.15 18.20 -4.41
CA TYR A 32 -6.73 17.31 -3.42
C TYR A 32 -7.95 17.95 -2.78
N LYS A 33 -9.01 17.16 -2.60
CA LYS A 33 -10.20 17.55 -1.85
C LYS A 33 -10.56 16.45 -0.86
N ASN A 34 -10.93 16.85 0.35
CA ASN A 34 -11.50 15.91 1.30
C ASN A 34 -12.83 15.38 0.76
N MET A 35 -13.08 14.08 0.96
CA MET A 35 -14.30 13.45 0.49
C MET A 35 -15.54 14.13 1.07
N ASN A 36 -16.55 14.32 0.22
CA ASN A 36 -17.90 14.70 0.59
C ASN A 36 -18.91 13.85 -0.20
N GLU A 37 -20.20 13.97 0.14
CA GLU A 37 -21.27 13.17 -0.47
C GLU A 37 -21.32 13.29 -2.01
N ASN A 38 -21.07 14.48 -2.55
CA ASN A 38 -21.10 14.73 -4.00
C ASN A 38 -19.93 14.09 -4.75
N MET A 39 -18.84 13.75 -4.07
CA MET A 39 -17.64 13.16 -4.67
C MET A 39 -17.71 11.64 -4.77
N LYS A 40 -18.64 11.00 -4.04
CA LYS A 40 -18.85 9.55 -4.07
C LYS A 40 -19.26 9.06 -5.46
N SER A 41 -20.08 9.84 -6.17
CA SER A 41 -20.48 9.54 -7.55
C SER A 41 -19.29 9.52 -8.52
N ASN A 42 -18.28 10.36 -8.30
CA ASN A 42 -17.07 10.36 -9.12
C ASN A 42 -16.23 9.10 -8.89
N LEU A 43 -16.16 8.61 -7.65
CA LEU A 43 -15.45 7.36 -7.33
C LEU A 43 -16.02 6.15 -8.09
N ILE A 44 -17.33 6.14 -8.34
CA ILE A 44 -18.01 5.09 -9.11
C ILE A 44 -17.86 5.30 -10.62
N LYS A 45 -17.84 6.56 -11.06
CA LYS A 45 -17.92 6.90 -12.49
C LYS A 45 -16.59 6.73 -13.23
N TYR A 46 -15.46 6.89 -12.56
CA TYR A 46 -14.14 6.87 -13.19
C TYR A 46 -13.28 5.77 -12.58
N ASP A 47 -12.24 5.36 -13.31
CA ASP A 47 -11.23 4.48 -12.76
C ASP A 47 -10.30 5.27 -11.84
N HIS A 48 -9.90 4.65 -10.73
CA HIS A 48 -9.04 5.27 -9.74
C HIS A 48 -7.90 4.33 -9.38
N LEU A 49 -6.71 4.91 -9.33
CA LEU A 49 -5.63 4.36 -8.51
C LEU A 49 -5.86 4.78 -7.07
N VAL A 50 -5.53 3.91 -6.13
CA VAL A 50 -5.65 4.18 -4.70
C VAL A 50 -4.30 3.98 -4.02
N CYS A 51 -3.94 4.93 -3.16
CA CYS A 51 -2.76 4.84 -2.31
C CYS A 51 -3.07 5.35 -0.90
N PHE A 52 -2.11 5.21 0.02
CA PHE A 52 -2.27 5.70 1.38
C PHE A 52 -2.13 7.22 1.46
N ASN A 53 -2.99 7.85 2.27
CA ASN A 53 -2.76 9.20 2.74
C ASN A 53 -1.78 9.17 3.92
N ILE A 54 -0.60 9.74 3.75
CA ILE A 54 0.48 9.75 4.75
C ILE A 54 0.53 11.14 5.39
N ASP A 55 0.46 11.18 6.72
CA ASP A 55 0.57 12.41 7.52
C ASP A 55 2.04 12.80 7.73
N LEU A 56 2.68 13.17 6.61
CA LEU A 56 4.03 13.69 6.54
C LEU A 56 4.10 14.82 5.50
N PRO A 57 4.96 15.83 5.70
CA PRO A 57 5.15 16.89 4.73
C PRO A 57 5.83 16.36 3.46
N LEU A 58 5.45 16.92 2.31
CA LEU A 58 6.11 16.63 1.04
C LEU A 58 7.59 17.02 1.11
N SER A 59 8.43 16.12 0.61
CA SER A 59 9.86 16.31 0.42
C SER A 59 10.24 15.93 -1.00
N TYR A 60 11.38 16.42 -1.46
CA TYR A 60 11.84 16.19 -2.84
C TYR A 60 13.25 15.61 -2.81
N LEU A 61 13.52 14.65 -3.69
CA LEU A 61 14.85 14.11 -3.90
C LEU A 61 15.33 14.52 -5.28
N PHE A 62 16.26 15.46 -5.33
CA PHE A 62 16.83 15.97 -6.57
C PHE A 62 18.20 15.35 -6.83
N LEU A 63 18.29 14.56 -7.88
CA LEU A 63 19.53 13.96 -8.37
C LEU A 63 20.03 14.84 -9.51
N THR A 64 21.18 15.46 -9.33
CA THR A 64 21.75 16.41 -10.30
C THR A 64 23.27 16.34 -10.28
N THR A 65 23.92 17.09 -11.16
CA THR A 65 25.36 17.28 -11.14
C THR A 65 25.70 18.72 -10.77
N ASN A 66 26.66 18.90 -9.87
CA ASN A 66 27.23 20.20 -9.52
C ASN A 66 28.76 20.12 -9.65
N ASN A 67 29.38 21.00 -10.44
CA ASN A 67 30.83 20.97 -10.73
C ASN A 67 31.34 19.58 -11.14
N ASN A 68 30.61 18.90 -12.05
CA ASN A 68 30.90 17.53 -12.53
C ASN A 68 30.88 16.44 -11.44
N LYS A 69 30.29 16.71 -10.27
CA LYS A 69 30.05 15.70 -9.23
C LYS A 69 28.56 15.37 -9.15
N ASN A 70 28.25 14.09 -9.10
CA ASN A 70 26.90 13.61 -8.82
C ASN A 70 26.48 14.05 -7.42
N GLN A 71 25.31 14.64 -7.32
CA GLN A 71 24.78 15.19 -6.09
C GLN A 71 23.35 14.69 -5.88
N CYS A 72 23.10 14.19 -4.68
CA CYS A 72 21.77 13.87 -4.18
C CYS A 72 21.37 14.95 -3.17
N VAL A 73 20.31 15.69 -3.48
CA VAL A 73 19.81 16.76 -2.62
C VAL A 73 18.41 16.40 -2.16
N LEU A 74 18.24 16.27 -0.85
CA LEU A 74 16.93 16.18 -0.22
C LEU A 74 16.43 17.59 0.14
N LEU A 75 15.32 18.00 -0.45
CA LEU A 75 14.65 19.26 -0.15
C LEU A 75 13.46 18.98 0.77
N THR A 76 13.44 19.63 1.93
CA THR A 76 12.37 19.56 2.91
C THR A 76 11.90 20.96 3.26
N GLN A 77 10.76 21.07 3.96
CA GLN A 77 10.29 22.36 4.47
C GLN A 77 11.31 23.05 5.41
N ASN A 78 12.20 22.28 6.04
CA ASN A 78 13.20 22.77 7.00
C ASN A 78 14.55 23.14 6.36
N GLY A 79 14.72 22.85 5.06
CA GLY A 79 15.95 23.14 4.32
C GLY A 79 16.35 22.04 3.34
N MET A 80 17.52 22.26 2.72
CA MET A 80 18.12 21.33 1.76
C MET A 80 19.34 20.64 2.36
N TYR A 81 19.44 19.35 2.10
CA TYR A 81 20.48 18.50 2.68
C TYR A 81 21.09 17.61 1.61
N GLU A 82 22.41 17.45 1.66
CA GLU A 82 23.08 16.44 0.87
C GLU A 82 22.83 15.05 1.48
N CYS A 83 22.34 14.15 0.62
CA CYS A 83 22.06 12.75 0.92
C CYS A 83 23.01 11.83 0.20
N TYR A 84 23.17 10.63 0.72
CA TYR A 84 23.93 9.57 0.06
C TYR A 84 22.93 8.53 -0.41
N HIS A 85 22.59 8.61 -1.69
CA HIS A 85 21.92 7.56 -2.44
C HIS A 85 22.72 7.37 -3.72
N ARG A 86 22.85 6.13 -4.17
CA ARG A 86 23.64 5.79 -5.35
C ARG A 86 22.71 5.36 -6.48
N PHE A 87 22.80 6.08 -7.59
CA PHE A 87 22.18 5.72 -8.86
C PHE A 87 23.26 5.57 -9.93
N LYS A 88 22.93 5.04 -11.10
CA LYS A 88 23.80 5.17 -12.28
C LYS A 88 23.97 6.63 -12.66
N ASP A 89 25.14 6.98 -13.21
CA ASP A 89 25.54 8.37 -13.49
C ASP A 89 24.51 9.14 -14.32
N HIS A 90 23.90 8.47 -15.30
CA HIS A 90 22.94 9.11 -16.20
C HIS A 90 21.74 9.71 -15.45
N VAL A 91 21.30 9.12 -14.32
CA VAL A 91 20.18 9.63 -13.52
C VAL A 91 20.48 11.01 -12.93
N TYR A 92 21.76 11.29 -12.61
CA TYR A 92 22.22 12.59 -12.12
C TYR A 92 22.45 13.57 -13.26
N THR A 93 23.14 13.16 -14.32
CA THR A 93 23.42 14.06 -15.47
C THR A 93 22.14 14.54 -16.13
N ASP A 94 21.15 13.65 -16.17
CA ASP A 94 19.84 13.92 -16.73
C ASP A 94 18.98 14.79 -15.82
N ASN A 95 19.37 15.06 -14.59
CA ASN A 95 18.55 15.77 -13.60
C ASN A 95 17.20 15.08 -13.34
N THR A 96 17.09 14.41 -12.20
CA THR A 96 15.88 13.66 -11.83
C THR A 96 15.31 14.23 -10.54
N LEU A 97 14.00 14.49 -10.48
CA LEU A 97 13.34 15.05 -9.30
C LEU A 97 12.15 14.18 -8.90
N PHE A 98 12.30 13.50 -7.77
CA PHE A 98 11.22 12.76 -7.13
C PHE A 98 10.48 13.64 -6.12
N ILE A 99 9.18 13.40 -5.97
CA ILE A 99 8.39 13.84 -4.82
C ILE A 99 8.16 12.65 -3.92
N GLY A 100 8.18 12.87 -2.60
CA GLY A 100 7.95 11.81 -1.65
C GLY A 100 7.81 12.27 -0.21
N PHE A 101 7.93 11.29 0.68
CA PHE A 101 7.87 11.46 2.13
C PHE A 101 9.14 10.90 2.77
N VAL A 102 9.63 11.59 3.80
CA VAL A 102 10.80 11.17 4.56
C VAL A 102 10.35 10.64 5.92
N LEU A 103 10.76 9.42 6.25
CA LEU A 103 10.55 8.82 7.56
C LEU A 103 11.82 8.08 7.99
N ASP A 104 12.47 8.54 9.06
CA ASP A 104 13.68 7.92 9.64
C ASP A 104 14.71 7.51 8.57
N ASN A 105 14.73 6.22 8.22
CA ASN A 105 15.63 5.58 7.26
C ASN A 105 14.95 5.23 5.92
N LEU A 106 13.86 5.90 5.56
CA LEU A 106 13.07 5.62 4.36
C LEU A 106 12.69 6.92 3.64
N PHE A 107 12.86 6.92 2.32
CA PHE A 107 12.25 7.88 1.41
C PHE A 107 11.23 7.17 0.53
N ILE A 108 9.97 7.57 0.66
CA ILE A 108 8.84 6.99 -0.09
C ILE A 108 8.53 7.90 -1.27
N ILE A 109 8.84 7.48 -2.49
CA ILE A 109 8.54 8.19 -3.72
C ILE A 109 7.04 8.09 -4.00
N SER A 110 6.35 9.23 -4.08
CA SER A 110 4.94 9.34 -4.46
C SER A 110 4.74 9.94 -5.85
N ASP A 111 5.75 10.56 -6.45
CA ASP A 111 5.64 11.08 -7.81
C ASP A 111 7.02 11.35 -8.45
N LEU A 112 7.01 11.54 -9.77
CA LEU A 112 8.17 11.94 -10.57
C LEU A 112 7.86 13.24 -11.32
N VAL A 113 8.67 14.27 -11.09
CA VAL A 113 8.45 15.60 -11.67
C VAL A 113 9.37 15.86 -12.84
N ILE A 114 10.66 15.57 -12.66
CA ILE A 114 11.68 15.77 -13.68
C ILE A 114 12.29 14.41 -13.99
N TYR A 115 12.32 14.07 -15.27
CA TYR A 115 12.92 12.84 -15.79
C TYR A 115 13.60 13.16 -17.13
N LYS A 116 14.84 12.69 -17.32
CA LYS A 116 15.58 12.93 -18.57
C LYS A 116 15.62 14.40 -18.97
N ASN A 117 15.88 15.25 -17.96
CA ASN A 117 16.01 16.70 -18.04
C ASN A 117 14.73 17.43 -18.47
N LYS A 118 13.57 16.78 -18.36
CA LYS A 118 12.27 17.32 -18.75
C LYS A 118 11.27 17.23 -17.61
N THR A 119 10.48 18.27 -17.47
CA THR A 119 9.30 18.28 -16.60
C THR A 119 8.22 17.39 -17.22
N LEU A 120 7.72 16.40 -16.48
CA LEU A 120 6.75 15.41 -16.98
C LEU A 120 5.31 15.90 -16.84
N ASN A 121 4.53 15.88 -17.92
CA ASN A 121 3.08 16.15 -17.90
C ASN A 121 2.24 14.92 -18.29
N THR A 122 2.83 13.71 -18.21
CA THR A 122 2.17 12.44 -18.51
C THR A 122 1.27 11.99 -17.36
N PRO A 123 0.33 11.05 -17.56
CA PRO A 123 -0.45 10.42 -16.48
C PRO A 123 0.40 9.82 -15.36
N LEU A 124 -0.16 9.72 -14.15
CA LEU A 124 0.59 9.21 -12.99
C LEU A 124 1.18 7.82 -13.21
N TYR A 125 0.40 6.90 -13.79
CA TYR A 125 0.84 5.52 -14.00
C TYR A 125 2.18 5.45 -14.75
N ASP A 126 2.36 6.25 -15.81
CA ASP A 126 3.61 6.31 -16.57
C ASP A 126 4.78 6.83 -15.71
N ARG A 127 4.50 7.84 -14.88
CA ARG A 127 5.50 8.45 -13.98
C ARG A 127 5.93 7.46 -12.89
N ILE A 128 5.00 6.70 -12.32
CA ILE A 128 5.28 5.64 -11.35
C ILE A 128 6.00 4.47 -12.02
N SER A 129 5.65 4.11 -13.25
CA SER A 129 6.40 3.11 -14.03
C SER A 129 7.87 3.53 -14.17
N HIS A 130 8.15 4.78 -14.52
CA HIS A 130 9.52 5.29 -14.57
C HIS A 130 10.22 5.27 -13.21
N CYS A 131 9.51 5.57 -12.11
CA CYS A 131 10.07 5.41 -10.77
C CYS A 131 10.50 3.97 -10.51
N ASN A 132 9.60 3.00 -10.75
CA ASN A 132 9.89 1.58 -10.53
C ASN A 132 11.06 1.13 -11.41
N ASP A 133 11.06 1.48 -12.70
CA ASP A 133 12.16 1.16 -13.61
C ASP A 133 13.51 1.68 -13.09
N MET A 134 13.55 2.92 -12.59
CA MET A 134 14.78 3.50 -12.03
C MET A 134 15.19 2.82 -10.71
N ILE A 135 14.25 2.46 -9.85
CA ILE A 135 14.57 1.77 -8.59
C ILE A 135 15.07 0.35 -8.85
N ASP A 136 14.49 -0.36 -9.81
CA ASP A 136 14.87 -1.74 -10.12
C ASP A 136 16.18 -1.82 -10.91
N ASN A 137 16.41 -0.90 -11.85
CA ASN A 137 17.50 -1.00 -12.80
C ASN A 137 18.67 -0.05 -12.49
N ASP A 138 18.42 1.12 -11.91
CA ASP A 138 19.42 2.19 -11.81
C ASP A 138 19.83 2.55 -10.39
N TYR A 139 18.98 2.29 -9.39
CA TYR A 139 19.31 2.45 -7.98
C TYR A 139 20.22 1.31 -7.51
N ILE A 140 21.30 1.69 -6.84
CA ILE A 140 22.28 0.75 -6.30
C ILE A 140 22.18 0.84 -4.78
N HIS A 141 21.47 -0.13 -4.20
CA HIS A 141 21.34 -0.20 -2.75
C HIS A 141 22.69 -0.57 -2.10
N ASP A 142 23.20 0.34 -1.27
CA ASP A 142 24.40 0.13 -0.45
C ASP A 142 24.02 0.32 1.02
N PRO A 143 23.84 -0.77 1.80
CA PRO A 143 23.40 -0.67 3.19
C PRO A 143 24.36 0.08 4.12
N ILE A 144 25.63 0.24 3.73
CA ILE A 144 26.65 0.91 4.54
C ILE A 144 26.61 2.43 4.29
N MET A 145 26.42 2.83 3.03
CA MET A 145 26.46 4.24 2.62
C MET A 145 25.07 4.90 2.50
N CYS A 146 24.04 4.13 2.15
CA CYS A 146 22.69 4.65 1.97
C CYS A 146 22.04 4.92 3.32
N GLN A 147 21.95 6.20 3.68
CA GLN A 147 21.34 6.62 4.93
C GLN A 147 19.83 6.35 4.98
N LYS A 148 19.20 6.19 3.81
CA LYS A 148 17.77 5.90 3.66
C LYS A 148 17.58 4.85 2.57
N GLU A 149 16.67 3.91 2.81
CA GLU A 149 16.08 3.07 1.78
C GLU A 149 15.17 3.95 0.90
N ILE A 150 15.08 3.66 -0.39
CA ILE A 150 14.14 4.31 -1.30
C ILE A 150 13.09 3.28 -1.73
N LYS A 151 11.81 3.63 -1.60
CA LYS A 151 10.71 2.82 -2.12
C LYS A 151 9.75 3.67 -2.91
N VAL A 152 9.16 3.09 -3.95
CA VAL A 152 8.01 3.70 -4.62
C VAL A 152 6.75 3.38 -3.80
N MET A 153 5.85 4.35 -3.67
CA MET A 153 4.58 4.17 -2.99
C MET A 153 3.70 3.18 -3.76
N ASP A 154 3.04 2.30 -3.03
CA ASP A 154 2.10 1.36 -3.64
C ASP A 154 0.84 2.09 -4.14
N TYR A 155 0.52 1.85 -5.40
CA TYR A 155 -0.73 2.23 -6.04
C TYR A 155 -1.45 0.96 -6.45
N ILE A 156 -2.71 0.84 -6.08
CA ILE A 156 -3.55 -0.31 -6.39
C ILE A 156 -4.81 0.13 -7.11
N ASP A 157 -5.49 -0.82 -7.74
CA ASP A 157 -6.85 -0.60 -8.23
C ASP A 157 -7.83 -0.56 -7.05
N TYR A 158 -8.96 0.11 -7.29
CA TYR A 158 -10.04 0.27 -6.31
C TYR A 158 -10.49 -1.07 -5.68
N ASP A 159 -10.52 -2.15 -6.46
CA ASP A 159 -10.98 -3.47 -6.00
C ASP A 159 -10.12 -4.07 -4.88
N TYR A 160 -8.88 -3.60 -4.72
CA TYR A 160 -7.94 -4.13 -3.72
C TYR A 160 -7.89 -3.31 -2.43
N ILE A 161 -8.71 -2.25 -2.28
CA ILE A 161 -8.66 -1.33 -1.13
C ILE A 161 -8.73 -2.07 0.21
N ASP A 162 -9.65 -3.02 0.34
CA ASP A 162 -9.87 -3.72 1.61
C ASP A 162 -8.66 -4.55 2.01
N SER A 163 -8.03 -5.23 1.04
CA SER A 163 -6.78 -5.97 1.26
C SER A 163 -5.63 -5.02 1.61
N MET A 164 -5.51 -3.89 0.92
CA MET A 164 -4.47 -2.90 1.19
C MET A 164 -4.62 -2.31 2.59
N TRP A 165 -5.84 -1.91 2.98
CA TRP A 165 -6.08 -1.27 4.27
C TRP A 165 -5.98 -2.23 5.46
N SER A 166 -6.54 -3.43 5.32
CA SER A 166 -6.67 -4.39 6.42
C SER A 166 -5.43 -5.24 6.63
N ILE A 167 -4.68 -5.52 5.55
CA ILE A 167 -3.54 -6.44 5.57
C ILE A 167 -2.24 -5.69 5.28
N HIS A 168 -2.08 -5.19 4.04
CA HIS A 168 -0.80 -4.62 3.57
C HIS A 168 -0.31 -3.49 4.47
N ARG A 169 -1.23 -2.59 4.84
CA ARG A 169 -0.97 -1.44 5.73
C ARG A 169 -0.22 -1.82 7.00
N LEU A 170 -0.53 -2.97 7.61
CA LEU A 170 0.03 -3.39 8.89
C LEU A 170 1.50 -3.80 8.78
N GLY A 171 1.94 -4.27 7.61
CA GLY A 171 3.33 -4.66 7.34
C GLY A 171 4.26 -3.48 7.04
N LEU A 172 3.72 -2.29 6.81
CA LEU A 172 4.51 -1.12 6.42
C LEU A 172 5.17 -0.47 7.64
N SER A 173 6.46 -0.14 7.53
CA SER A 173 7.22 0.55 8.58
C SER A 173 6.62 1.92 8.95
N TYR A 174 5.90 2.54 8.03
CA TYR A 174 5.23 3.83 8.19
C TYR A 174 3.73 3.71 8.51
N CYS A 175 3.23 2.53 8.90
CA CYS A 175 1.80 2.29 9.10
C CYS A 175 1.12 3.28 10.08
N LYS A 176 1.85 3.73 11.10
CA LYS A 176 1.38 4.71 12.10
C LYS A 176 1.19 6.13 11.55
N LYS A 177 1.77 6.43 10.38
CA LYS A 177 1.62 7.72 9.68
C LYS A 177 0.50 7.70 8.66
N ILE A 178 -0.10 6.55 8.39
CA ILE A 178 -1.22 6.43 7.45
C ILE A 178 -2.49 6.91 8.13
N THR A 179 -3.11 7.94 7.56
CA THR A 179 -4.33 8.59 8.09
C THR A 179 -5.55 8.40 7.20
N GLY A 180 -5.42 7.65 6.11
CA GLY A 180 -6.51 7.41 5.18
C GLY A 180 -6.05 6.92 3.82
N LEU A 181 -6.90 7.15 2.82
CA LEU A 181 -6.70 6.78 1.43
C LEU A 181 -6.80 8.01 0.54
N ILE A 182 -6.06 7.97 -0.56
CA ILE A 182 -6.15 8.94 -1.65
C ILE A 182 -6.64 8.20 -2.88
N PHE A 183 -7.75 8.65 -3.45
CA PHE A 183 -8.29 8.19 -4.72
C PHE A 183 -7.82 9.12 -5.82
N ILE A 184 -7.11 8.56 -6.79
CA ILE A 184 -6.46 9.30 -7.86
C ILE A 184 -7.15 8.88 -9.16
N PRO A 185 -7.99 9.76 -9.74
CA PRO A 185 -8.66 9.43 -10.98
C PRO A 185 -7.64 9.28 -12.10
N THR A 186 -7.88 8.34 -13.01
CA THR A 186 -7.10 8.22 -14.25
C THR A 186 -7.27 9.43 -15.17
N ASN A 187 -8.36 10.20 -14.98
CA ASN A 187 -8.61 11.47 -15.65
C ASN A 187 -8.07 12.66 -14.83
N ASN A 188 -7.01 13.30 -15.33
CA ASN A 188 -6.32 14.43 -14.68
C ASN A 188 -7.19 15.70 -14.49
N ASN A 189 -8.35 15.81 -15.13
CA ASN A 189 -9.26 16.96 -14.94
C ASN A 189 -10.10 16.85 -13.66
N ILE A 190 -9.99 15.74 -12.93
CA ILE A 190 -10.78 15.45 -11.73
C ILE A 190 -9.88 15.56 -10.50
N ASN A 191 -10.41 16.18 -9.45
CA ASN A 191 -9.67 16.31 -8.19
C ASN A 191 -9.42 14.91 -7.58
N CYS A 192 -8.21 14.71 -7.06
CA CYS A 192 -7.94 13.59 -6.18
C CYS A 192 -8.78 13.70 -4.90
N VAL A 193 -9.32 12.58 -4.42
CA VAL A 193 -10.20 12.54 -3.25
C VAL A 193 -9.43 11.97 -2.07
N ILE A 194 -9.38 12.71 -0.96
CA ILE A 194 -8.80 12.24 0.29
C ILE A 194 -9.93 11.74 1.19
N GLN A 195 -9.91 10.46 1.50
CA GLN A 195 -10.71 9.86 2.55
C GLN A 195 -9.85 9.70 3.79
N LYS A 196 -10.06 10.54 4.81
CA LYS A 196 -9.46 10.30 6.12
C LYS A 196 -10.14 9.12 6.79
N ILE A 197 -9.34 8.19 7.31
CA ILE A 197 -9.80 7.01 8.03
C ILE A 197 -8.98 6.97 9.32
N HIS A 198 -9.63 7.33 10.43
CA HIS A 198 -9.00 7.14 11.74
C HIS A 198 -8.81 5.64 11.98
N ALA A 199 -7.60 5.23 12.35
CA ALA A 199 -7.23 3.80 12.48
C ALA A 199 -8.13 3.02 13.46
N CYS A 200 -8.75 3.71 14.45
CA CYS A 200 -9.72 3.14 15.39
C CYS A 200 -11.16 3.04 14.85
N ASN A 201 -11.48 3.73 13.75
CA ASN A 201 -12.86 3.89 13.26
C ASN A 201 -13.19 3.02 12.04
N TYR A 202 -12.23 2.34 11.41
CA TYR A 202 -12.57 1.45 10.28
C TYR A 202 -13.52 0.30 10.71
N THR A 203 -13.48 -0.10 11.98
CA THR A 203 -14.48 -1.04 12.55
C THR A 203 -15.79 -0.39 12.98
N GLN A 204 -15.84 0.93 13.20
CA GLN A 204 -17.05 1.67 13.60
C GLN A 204 -17.77 2.36 12.44
N SER A 205 -17.16 2.51 11.27
CA SER A 205 -17.79 3.06 10.06
C SER A 205 -18.61 2.02 9.28
N LYS A 206 -19.34 1.12 9.97
CA LYS A 206 -20.33 0.26 9.32
C LYS A 206 -21.55 1.05 8.82
N GLU A 207 -21.80 2.25 9.34
CA GLU A 207 -22.87 3.12 8.87
C GLU A 207 -22.52 3.91 7.59
N LEU A 208 -21.25 3.91 7.15
CA LEU A 208 -20.86 4.48 5.84
C LEU A 208 -20.76 3.40 4.73
N ASN A 209 -20.99 2.12 5.04
CA ASN A 209 -20.65 0.99 4.17
C ASN A 209 -21.84 0.22 3.60
N THR A 210 -22.87 0.90 3.11
CA THR A 210 -23.96 0.22 2.37
C THR A 210 -24.24 0.76 0.97
N SER A 211 -23.56 1.82 0.50
CA SER A 211 -23.82 2.35 -0.85
C SER A 211 -22.60 2.66 -1.71
N ILE A 212 -21.37 2.45 -1.23
CA ILE A 212 -20.14 2.77 -2.00
C ILE A 212 -19.09 1.67 -1.91
N LEU A 213 -19.08 0.88 -0.82
CA LEU A 213 -18.17 -0.24 -0.64
C LEU A 213 -18.96 -1.54 -0.71
N SER A 214 -19.07 -2.09 -1.90
CA SER A 214 -19.37 -3.50 -2.09
C SER A 214 -18.40 -4.00 -3.14
N PRO A 215 -17.25 -4.50 -2.68
CA PRO A 215 -17.03 -5.94 -2.84
C PRO A 215 -16.53 -6.60 -1.55
N ILE A 216 -17.10 -7.77 -1.26
CA ILE A 216 -16.46 -8.93 -0.61
C ILE A 216 -15.73 -8.65 0.73
N ILE A 217 -16.49 -8.88 1.81
CA ILE A 217 -16.09 -9.40 3.14
C ILE A 217 -14.63 -9.12 3.58
N PRO A 218 -14.40 -8.18 4.51
CA PRO A 218 -13.07 -7.93 5.05
C PRO A 218 -12.54 -9.14 5.82
N ILE A 219 -11.37 -9.65 5.42
CA ILE A 219 -10.55 -10.57 6.22
C ILE A 219 -9.99 -9.75 7.39
N LYS A 220 -10.71 -9.76 8.51
CA LYS A 220 -10.19 -9.29 9.78
C LYS A 220 -9.12 -10.26 10.27
N CYS A 221 -8.01 -9.75 10.82
CA CYS A 221 -7.33 -10.49 11.89
C CYS A 221 -8.37 -10.71 13.00
N PRO A 222 -8.77 -11.96 13.27
CA PRO A 222 -9.87 -12.24 14.16
C PRO A 222 -9.46 -11.90 15.61
N LYS A 223 -10.33 -11.23 16.36
CA LYS A 223 -10.12 -11.04 17.81
C LYS A 223 -10.05 -12.37 18.56
N ILE A 224 -10.58 -13.43 17.95
CA ILE A 224 -10.63 -14.79 18.45
C ILE A 224 -9.65 -15.62 17.63
N LYS A 225 -8.65 -16.22 18.28
CA LYS A 225 -7.63 -17.02 17.59
C LYS A 225 -8.11 -18.40 17.16
N MET A 226 -9.25 -18.86 17.66
CA MET A 226 -9.81 -20.17 17.33
C MET A 226 -11.29 -20.07 16.97
N ILE A 227 -11.70 -20.75 15.90
CA ILE A 227 -13.09 -20.81 15.48
C ILE A 227 -13.41 -22.17 14.86
N CYS A 228 -14.66 -22.61 14.95
CA CYS A 228 -15.14 -23.82 14.30
C CYS A 228 -15.66 -23.53 12.89
N PHE A 229 -15.01 -24.09 11.87
CA PHE A 229 -15.49 -24.09 10.49
C PHE A 229 -16.05 -25.46 10.12
N PHE A 230 -16.92 -25.48 9.11
CA PHE A 230 -17.18 -26.68 8.34
C PHE A 230 -16.18 -26.74 7.18
N VAL A 231 -15.34 -27.77 7.16
CA VAL A 231 -14.22 -27.89 6.25
C VAL A 231 -14.49 -28.95 5.21
N LYS A 232 -14.41 -28.59 3.94
CA LYS A 232 -14.66 -29.50 2.82
C LYS A 232 -13.41 -29.64 1.93
N ALA A 233 -13.02 -30.87 1.65
CA ALA A 233 -11.98 -31.13 0.66
C ALA A 233 -12.49 -30.79 -0.75
N THR A 234 -11.60 -30.24 -1.58
CA THR A 234 -11.85 -30.04 -3.01
C THR A 234 -11.21 -31.15 -3.84
N ASP A 235 -11.44 -31.13 -5.15
CA ASP A 235 -10.78 -32.04 -6.10
C ASP A 235 -9.28 -31.75 -6.24
N ILE A 236 -8.82 -30.60 -5.74
CA ILE A 236 -7.41 -30.22 -5.72
C ILE A 236 -6.79 -30.66 -4.39
N THR A 237 -5.65 -31.36 -4.50
CA THR A 237 -4.93 -31.87 -3.34
C THR A 237 -4.48 -30.72 -2.43
N ASP A 238 -4.68 -30.89 -1.12
CA ASP A 238 -4.36 -29.91 -0.07
C ASP A 238 -5.09 -28.55 -0.17
N VAL A 239 -6.16 -28.48 -0.97
CA VAL A 239 -7.05 -27.33 -1.00
C VAL A 239 -8.36 -27.71 -0.31
N TYR A 240 -8.64 -27.01 0.80
CA TYR A 240 -9.83 -27.23 1.62
C TYR A 240 -10.60 -25.93 1.77
N GLU A 241 -11.91 -25.98 1.54
CA GLU A 241 -12.80 -24.85 1.72
C GLU A 241 -13.26 -24.76 3.17
N LEU A 242 -13.28 -23.53 3.70
CA LEU A 242 -13.81 -23.19 5.00
C LEU A 242 -15.19 -22.57 4.83
N HIS A 243 -16.17 -23.16 5.50
CA HIS A 243 -17.56 -22.68 5.51
C HIS A 243 -17.96 -22.29 6.92
N ILE A 244 -18.68 -21.18 7.04
CA ILE A 244 -19.12 -20.58 8.31
C ILE A 244 -20.61 -20.23 8.24
N MET A 245 -21.26 -20.04 9.38
CA MET A 245 -22.64 -19.54 9.40
C MET A 245 -22.66 -18.03 9.20
N ASP A 246 -23.46 -17.54 8.26
CA ASP A 246 -23.78 -16.11 8.17
C ASP A 246 -24.71 -15.67 9.33
N CYS A 247 -25.02 -14.38 9.40
CA CYS A 247 -25.93 -13.84 10.43
C CYS A 247 -27.38 -14.34 10.28
N ASN A 248 -27.75 -14.93 9.15
CA ASN A 248 -29.08 -15.43 8.81
C ASN A 248 -29.17 -16.97 8.95
N ASN A 249 -28.17 -17.61 9.57
CA ASN A 249 -28.05 -19.07 9.69
C ASN A 249 -27.97 -19.84 8.36
N ASN A 250 -27.41 -19.24 7.32
CA ASN A 250 -27.00 -19.96 6.11
C ASN A 250 -25.53 -20.34 6.20
N LEU A 251 -25.20 -21.53 5.71
CA LEU A 251 -23.80 -21.94 5.55
C LEU A 251 -23.23 -21.26 4.29
N VAL A 252 -22.18 -20.46 4.47
CA VAL A 252 -21.52 -19.73 3.37
C VAL A 252 -20.04 -20.07 3.31
N LYS A 253 -19.50 -20.11 2.10
CA LYS A 253 -18.05 -20.24 1.89
C LYS A 253 -17.37 -18.96 2.39
N TYR A 254 -16.44 -19.12 3.32
CA TYR A 254 -15.69 -18.03 3.94
C TYR A 254 -14.32 -17.84 3.27
N ASP A 255 -13.50 -18.88 3.24
CA ASP A 255 -12.13 -18.82 2.70
C ASP A 255 -11.58 -20.22 2.36
N ILE A 256 -10.32 -20.30 1.97
CA ILE A 256 -9.52 -21.51 1.82
C ILE A 256 -8.59 -21.70 3.03
N ALA A 257 -8.50 -22.94 3.51
CA ALA A 257 -7.66 -23.30 4.65
C ALA A 257 -6.16 -23.14 4.36
N GLY A 258 -5.41 -22.71 5.37
CA GLY A 258 -3.94 -22.73 5.36
C GLY A 258 -3.41 -24.12 5.69
N VAL A 259 -2.49 -24.63 4.87
CA VAL A 259 -1.78 -25.90 5.09
C VAL A 259 -0.27 -25.62 5.08
N PRO A 260 0.31 -25.21 6.22
CA PRO A 260 1.67 -24.65 6.23
C PRO A 260 2.77 -25.72 6.18
N ASN A 261 2.46 -26.98 6.48
CA ASN A 261 3.44 -28.06 6.53
C ASN A 261 2.84 -29.43 6.20
N LYS A 262 3.74 -30.38 5.92
CA LYS A 262 3.41 -31.76 5.53
C LYS A 262 2.65 -32.54 6.61
N GLU A 263 2.90 -32.23 7.88
CA GLU A 263 2.22 -32.88 9.00
C GLU A 263 0.72 -32.56 8.99
N ILE A 264 0.36 -31.28 8.86
CA ILE A 264 -1.02 -30.82 8.77
C ILE A 264 -1.68 -31.36 7.50
N SER A 265 -0.99 -31.36 6.36
CA SER A 265 -1.50 -31.97 5.11
C SER A 265 -1.90 -33.44 5.31
N ASN A 266 -1.00 -34.27 5.85
CA ASN A 266 -1.28 -35.69 6.10
C ASN A 266 -2.46 -35.87 7.07
N LYS A 267 -2.51 -35.04 8.12
CA LYS A 267 -3.59 -35.08 9.12
C LYS A 267 -4.94 -34.75 8.50
N LEU A 268 -5.03 -33.68 7.69
CA LEU A 268 -6.27 -33.29 7.02
C LEU A 268 -6.76 -34.35 6.04
N ARG A 269 -5.87 -34.96 5.25
CA ARG A 269 -6.22 -36.07 4.35
C ARG A 269 -6.81 -37.26 5.10
N SER A 270 -6.29 -37.59 6.28
CA SER A 270 -6.82 -38.68 7.10
C SER A 270 -8.18 -38.34 7.74
N LEU A 271 -8.39 -37.08 8.12
CA LEU A 271 -9.61 -36.64 8.81
C LEU A 271 -10.77 -36.35 7.84
N LEU A 272 -10.46 -35.98 6.60
CA LEU A 272 -11.39 -35.55 5.56
C LEU A 272 -11.44 -36.53 4.38
N SER A 273 -11.06 -37.79 4.60
CA SER A 273 -11.07 -38.85 3.58
C SER A 273 -12.47 -39.18 3.06
N SER A 274 -13.52 -38.76 3.76
CA SER A 274 -14.92 -38.81 3.32
C SER A 274 -15.33 -37.48 2.67
N SER A 275 -15.90 -37.54 1.47
CA SER A 275 -16.25 -36.38 0.63
C SER A 275 -17.34 -35.44 1.18
N LYS A 276 -17.83 -35.69 2.41
CA LYS A 276 -18.92 -34.93 3.01
C LYS A 276 -18.48 -33.71 3.82
N GLY A 277 -17.18 -33.52 4.05
CA GLY A 277 -16.67 -32.43 4.91
C GLY A 277 -16.92 -32.69 6.40
N GLU A 278 -16.22 -31.95 7.27
CA GLU A 278 -16.28 -32.13 8.73
C GLU A 278 -16.21 -30.81 9.49
N TYR A 279 -16.78 -30.77 10.70
CA TYR A 279 -16.62 -29.63 11.60
C TYR A 279 -15.25 -29.67 12.27
N MET A 280 -14.46 -28.62 12.07
CA MET A 280 -13.10 -28.53 12.58
C MET A 280 -12.86 -27.24 13.34
N LEU A 281 -12.13 -27.36 14.45
CA LEU A 281 -11.56 -26.22 15.13
C LEU A 281 -10.31 -25.77 14.37
N CYS A 282 -10.33 -24.53 13.90
CA CYS A 282 -9.26 -23.89 13.17
C CYS A 282 -8.62 -22.79 14.03
N GLU A 283 -7.32 -22.60 13.88
CA GLU A 283 -6.57 -21.51 14.48
C GLU A 283 -6.10 -20.53 13.40
N TYR A 284 -6.16 -19.24 13.68
CA TYR A 284 -5.66 -18.23 12.76
C TYR A 284 -4.14 -18.09 12.91
N ASP A 285 -3.42 -18.36 11.83
CA ASP A 285 -1.97 -18.20 11.81
C ASP A 285 -1.62 -16.78 11.35
N ASP A 286 -1.04 -16.01 12.27
CA ASP A 286 -0.67 -14.60 12.05
C ASP A 286 0.42 -14.43 10.98
N LYS A 287 1.23 -15.47 10.71
CA LYS A 287 2.34 -15.43 9.75
C LYS A 287 1.86 -15.65 8.32
N PHE A 288 0.94 -16.59 8.12
CA PHE A 288 0.38 -16.94 6.82
C PHE A 288 -0.95 -16.23 6.53
N MET A 289 -1.54 -15.59 7.54
CA MET A 289 -2.83 -14.90 7.47
C MET A 289 -3.94 -15.80 6.95
N ARG A 290 -3.95 -17.05 7.44
CA ARG A 290 -4.88 -18.10 7.04
C ARG A 290 -5.36 -18.86 8.27
N TRP A 291 -6.56 -19.39 8.17
CA TRP A 291 -7.11 -20.33 9.15
C TRP A 291 -6.59 -21.73 8.89
N ILE A 292 -5.95 -22.32 9.89
CA ILE A 292 -5.38 -23.66 9.84
C ILE A 292 -6.30 -24.63 10.60
N PRO A 293 -6.86 -25.66 9.95
CA PRO A 293 -7.67 -26.64 10.65
C PRO A 293 -6.79 -27.58 11.48
N LEU A 294 -7.09 -27.69 12.77
CA LEU A 294 -6.25 -28.40 13.73
C LEU A 294 -6.79 -29.79 14.10
N ARG A 295 -8.09 -29.85 14.42
CA ARG A 295 -8.77 -31.06 14.90
C ARG A 295 -10.27 -30.99 14.69
N LYS A 296 -10.94 -32.16 14.74
CA LYS A 296 -12.40 -32.23 14.72
C LYS A 296 -12.99 -31.50 15.93
N SER A 297 -14.07 -30.79 15.70
CA SER A 297 -14.87 -30.15 16.73
C SER A 297 -15.95 -31.10 17.25
N HIS A 298 -16.39 -30.91 18.49
CA HIS A 298 -17.57 -31.60 19.04
C HIS A 298 -18.88 -30.88 18.67
N GLN A 299 -18.78 -29.71 18.02
CA GLN A 299 -19.94 -28.95 17.60
C GLN A 299 -20.66 -29.63 16.43
N THR A 300 -21.98 -29.44 16.36
CA THR A 300 -22.85 -29.95 15.29
C THR A 300 -23.14 -28.91 14.21
N LYS A 301 -22.58 -27.71 14.32
CA LYS A 301 -22.66 -26.62 13.35
C LYS A 301 -21.40 -25.75 13.45
N PRO A 302 -20.99 -25.03 12.39
CA PRO A 302 -19.90 -24.07 12.47
C PRO A 302 -20.33 -22.84 13.26
N ASP A 303 -19.34 -22.07 13.68
CA ASP A 303 -19.52 -20.80 14.37
C ASP A 303 -20.11 -19.73 13.43
N CYS A 304 -20.56 -18.60 13.99
CA CYS A 304 -21.13 -17.50 13.22
C CYS A 304 -20.05 -16.50 12.80
N ILE A 305 -20.15 -15.95 11.58
CA ILE A 305 -19.23 -14.94 11.05
C ILE A 305 -19.18 -13.67 11.93
N SER A 306 -20.19 -13.43 12.76
CA SER A 306 -20.19 -12.32 13.73
C SER A 306 -19.11 -12.44 14.82
N LEU A 307 -18.56 -13.64 15.03
CA LEU A 307 -17.45 -13.90 15.95
C LEU A 307 -16.08 -13.50 15.38
N LEU A 308 -16.01 -13.29 14.06
CA LEU A 308 -14.83 -12.79 13.34
C LEU A 308 -14.88 -11.27 13.22
#